data_AF-A0A529MGF4-F1
#
_entry.id   AF-A0A529MGF4-F1
#
_cell.length_a   1.000
_cell.length_b   1.000
_cell.length_c   1.000
_cell.angle_alpha   90.00
_cell.angle_beta   90.00
_cell.angle_gamma   90.00
#
_symmetry.space_group_name_H-M   'P 1'
#
loop_
_entity.id
_entity.type
_entity.pdbx_description
1 polymer ?
#
loop_
_entity_poly.entity_id
_entity_poly.type
_entity_poly.pdbx_seq_one_letter_code
_entity_poly.pdbx_strand_id
1 'polypeptide(L)'
;IPGADVFLGLSAAGVLKPELLQHMAPKPLILALANPNPEIMPEAARAARPDAMICTGRSDFPNQVNNVLCFPYIFRGALDCGASAINEEMKMAAVRAIA
;
A
#
# COMPACT_ATOMS: atom_id res chain seq x y z
N ILE A 1 11.81 -8.86 8.72
CA ILE A 1 12.77 -8.80 7.59
C ILE A 1 13.93 -7.94 8.06
N PRO A 2 15.16 -8.46 8.14
CA PRO A 2 16.32 -7.68 8.60
C PRO A 2 16.64 -6.51 7.67
N GLY A 3 16.66 -5.29 8.21
CA GLY A 3 17.11 -4.08 7.53
C GLY A 3 16.22 -3.53 6.42
N ALA A 4 15.02 -4.07 6.19
CA ALA A 4 14.14 -3.57 5.15
C ALA A 4 13.48 -2.25 5.53
N ASP A 5 13.47 -1.29 4.59
CA ASP A 5 12.76 0.00 4.72
C ASP A 5 11.26 -0.13 4.41
N VAL A 6 10.90 -1.07 3.53
CA VAL A 6 9.52 -1.24 3.05
C VAL A 6 9.11 -2.71 3.14
N PHE A 7 7.92 -2.95 3.68
CA PHE A 7 7.17 -4.18 3.48
C PHE A 7 5.96 -3.89 2.58
N LEU A 8 5.79 -4.66 1.51
CA LEU A 8 4.63 -4.62 0.64
C LEU A 8 3.97 -5.99 0.59
N GLY A 9 2.81 -6.10 1.22
CA GLY A 9 1.97 -7.29 1.24
C GLY A 9 0.71 -7.11 0.41
N LEU A 10 0.45 -8.07 -0.47
CA LEU A 10 -0.80 -8.25 -1.23
C LEU A 10 -1.20 -9.75 -1.22
N SER A 11 -1.01 -10.41 -0.07
CA SER A 11 -0.99 -11.87 0.05
C SER A 11 -2.07 -12.38 1.02
N ALA A 12 -1.66 -13.08 2.09
CA ALA A 12 -2.55 -13.76 3.02
C ALA A 12 -2.57 -13.07 4.39
N ALA A 13 -3.70 -13.21 5.08
CA ALA A 13 -3.92 -12.65 6.41
C ALA A 13 -2.89 -13.16 7.44
N GLY A 14 -2.37 -12.26 8.27
CA GLY A 14 -1.53 -12.61 9.43
C GLY A 14 -0.14 -13.19 9.11
N VAL A 15 0.34 -13.09 7.86
CA VAL A 15 1.68 -13.60 7.47
C VAL A 15 2.83 -12.73 7.97
N LEU A 16 2.60 -11.44 8.22
CA LEU A 16 3.62 -10.55 8.78
C LEU A 16 3.54 -10.59 10.30
N LYS A 17 4.49 -11.27 10.92
CA LYS A 17 4.54 -11.44 12.38
C LYS A 17 5.16 -10.20 13.06
N PRO A 18 4.65 -9.75 14.23
CA PRO A 18 5.16 -8.56 14.92
C PRO A 18 6.67 -8.57 15.18
N GLU A 19 7.24 -9.74 15.48
CA GLU A 19 8.67 -9.93 15.78
C GLU A 19 9.54 -9.56 14.56
N LEU A 20 9.03 -9.77 13.35
CA LEU A 20 9.74 -9.44 12.11
C LEU A 20 9.89 -7.93 11.89
N LEU A 21 9.03 -7.10 12.51
CA LEU A 21 9.04 -5.65 12.38
C LEU A 21 10.17 -5.00 13.20
N GLN A 22 10.56 -5.61 14.31
CA GLN A 22 11.65 -5.11 15.15
C GLN A 22 13.00 -5.12 14.42
N HIS A 23 13.14 -6.05 13.46
CA HIS A 23 14.34 -6.20 12.65
C HIS A 23 14.39 -5.32 11.40
N MET A 24 13.32 -4.56 11.10
CA MET A 24 13.29 -3.64 9.95
C MET A 24 14.13 -2.38 10.20
N ALA A 25 14.40 -1.62 9.14
CA ALA A 25 15.09 -0.33 9.24
C ALA A 25 14.27 0.69 10.05
N PRO A 26 14.89 1.79 10.56
CA PRO A 26 14.17 2.85 11.26
C PRO A 26 13.05 3.47 10.40
N LYS A 27 11.91 3.80 11.02
CA LYS A 27 10.74 4.40 10.35
C LYS A 27 10.27 3.64 9.09
N PRO A 28 10.03 2.32 9.18
CA PRO A 28 9.70 1.54 7.99
C PRO A 28 8.30 1.86 7.46
N LEU A 29 8.10 1.69 6.15
CA LEU A 29 6.79 1.73 5.51
C LEU A 29 6.21 0.30 5.43
N ILE A 30 5.03 0.10 6.01
CA ILE A 30 4.31 -1.17 6.03
C ILE A 30 3.02 -1.00 5.23
N LEU A 31 2.99 -1.59 4.03
CA LEU A 31 1.79 -1.71 3.19
C LEU A 31 1.20 -3.12 3.40
N ALA A 32 0.25 -3.27 4.31
CA ALA A 32 -0.44 -4.54 4.58
C ALA A 32 -1.82 -4.53 3.92
N LEU A 33 -1.87 -4.89 2.64
CA LEU A 33 -3.00 -4.61 1.75
C LEU A 33 -3.93 -5.82 1.53
N ALA A 34 -3.69 -6.96 2.18
CA ALA A 34 -4.63 -8.08 2.14
C ALA A 34 -6.01 -7.68 2.72
N ASN A 35 -7.07 -8.17 2.07
CA ASN A 35 -8.46 -7.91 2.47
C ASN A 35 -9.22 -9.24 2.69
N PRO A 36 -10.19 -9.30 3.62
CA PRO A 36 -10.53 -8.27 4.60
C PRO A 36 -9.55 -8.20 5.79
N ASN A 37 -8.74 -9.24 5.98
CA ASN A 37 -7.76 -9.33 7.04
C ASN A 37 -6.35 -9.07 6.49
N PRO A 38 -5.65 -8.03 6.97
CA PRO A 38 -4.32 -7.67 6.48
C PRO A 38 -3.25 -8.69 6.90
N GLU A 39 -2.06 -8.56 6.30
CA GLU A 39 -0.88 -9.34 6.66
C GLU A 39 -0.49 -9.14 8.13
N ILE A 40 -0.76 -7.96 8.68
CA ILE A 40 -0.70 -7.64 10.11
C ILE A 40 -1.75 -6.58 10.43
N MET A 41 -2.42 -6.69 11.58
CA MET A 41 -3.35 -5.66 12.05
C MET A 41 -2.60 -4.37 12.42
N PRO A 42 -3.11 -3.17 12.10
CA PRO A 42 -2.44 -1.90 12.40
C PRO A 42 -2.07 -1.71 13.88
N GLU A 43 -2.89 -2.20 14.80
CA GLU A 43 -2.64 -2.13 16.24
C GLU A 43 -1.42 -2.97 16.62
N ALA A 44 -1.30 -4.19 16.08
CA ALA A 44 -0.17 -5.08 16.32
C ALA A 44 1.11 -4.53 15.69
N ALA A 45 1.02 -3.96 14.48
CA ALA A 45 2.14 -3.30 13.82
C ALA A 45 2.65 -2.10 14.62
N ARG A 46 1.73 -1.24 15.09
CA ARG A 46 2.06 -0.05 15.89
C ARG A 46 2.64 -0.40 17.26
N ALA A 47 2.15 -1.47 17.89
CA ALA A 47 2.72 -1.97 19.14
C ALA A 47 4.16 -2.47 18.97
N ALA A 48 4.44 -3.17 17.87
CA ALA A 48 5.77 -3.73 17.62
C ALA A 48 6.78 -2.73 17.03
N ARG A 49 6.31 -1.74 16.25
CA ARG A 49 7.14 -0.75 15.56
C ARG A 49 6.45 0.63 15.55
N PRO A 50 6.47 1.37 16.67
CA PRO A 50 5.68 2.60 16.85
C PRO A 50 5.98 3.73 15.85
N ASP A 51 7.18 3.74 15.28
CA ASP A 51 7.67 4.69 14.29
C ASP A 51 7.36 4.30 12.83
N ALA A 52 6.69 3.16 12.60
CA ALA A 52 6.33 2.73 11.26
C ALA A 52 5.19 3.56 10.66
N MET A 53 5.29 3.87 9.37
CA MET A 53 4.14 4.30 8.56
C MET A 53 3.36 3.05 8.16
N ILE A 54 2.08 3.00 8.50
CA ILE A 54 1.22 1.82 8.28
C ILE A 54 0.11 2.22 7.32
N CYS A 55 -0.07 1.42 6.27
CA CYS A 55 -1.14 1.55 5.29
C CYS A 55 -1.86 0.20 5.12
N THR A 56 -3.17 0.23 4.88
CA THR A 56 -3.97 -0.97 4.63
C THR A 56 -4.96 -0.74 3.47
N GLY A 57 -5.63 -1.80 3.01
CA GLY A 57 -6.76 -1.68 2.08
C GLY A 57 -8.08 -1.27 2.75
N ARG A 58 -8.12 -1.22 4.08
CA ARG A 58 -9.32 -1.03 4.89
C ARG A 58 -9.63 0.45 5.13
N SER A 59 -10.90 0.81 5.05
CA SER A 59 -11.37 2.21 5.22
C SER A 59 -11.55 2.62 6.67
N ASP A 60 -11.58 1.66 7.60
CA ASP A 60 -11.69 1.93 9.04
C ASP A 60 -10.34 2.27 9.70
N PHE A 61 -9.25 2.30 8.93
CA PHE A 61 -7.92 2.72 9.38
C PHE A 61 -7.40 3.92 8.58
N PRO A 62 -6.51 4.74 9.16
CA PRO A 62 -5.77 5.76 8.42
C PRO A 62 -4.95 5.16 7.27
N ASN A 63 -4.58 6.01 6.30
CA ASN A 63 -3.74 5.64 5.15
C ASN A 63 -4.28 4.47 4.34
N GLN A 64 -5.57 4.52 4.00
CA GLN A 64 -6.16 3.54 3.10
C GLN A 64 -5.55 3.66 1.70
N VAL A 65 -5.01 2.55 1.18
CA VAL A 65 -4.63 2.41 -0.23
C VAL A 65 -5.81 1.81 -0.98
N ASN A 66 -6.41 2.59 -1.88
CA ASN A 66 -7.64 2.19 -2.57
C ASN A 66 -7.57 2.44 -4.08
N ASN A 67 -8.03 1.47 -4.87
CA ASN A 67 -8.07 1.53 -6.32
C ASN A 67 -9.00 2.65 -6.86
N VAL A 68 -9.96 3.13 -6.04
CA VAL A 68 -10.87 4.23 -6.40
C VAL A 68 -10.12 5.52 -6.71
N LEU A 69 -8.90 5.68 -6.17
CA LEU A 69 -8.04 6.83 -6.44
C LEU A 69 -7.46 6.81 -7.87
N CYS A 70 -7.39 5.64 -8.51
CA CYS A 70 -6.74 5.47 -9.82
C CYS A 70 -7.75 5.20 -10.94
N PHE A 71 -8.61 4.19 -10.78
CA PHE A 71 -9.42 3.64 -11.88
C PHE A 71 -10.27 4.70 -12.61
N PRO A 72 -11.08 5.55 -11.95
CA PRO A 72 -11.92 6.51 -12.67
C PRO A 72 -11.11 7.50 -13.53
N TYR A 73 -9.94 7.92 -13.04
CA TYR A 73 -9.18 9.02 -13.61
C TYR A 73 -8.19 8.58 -14.68
N ILE A 74 -7.56 7.41 -14.52
CA ILE A 74 -6.69 6.86 -15.58
C ILE A 74 -7.50 6.51 -16.82
N PHE A 75 -8.71 5.96 -16.64
CA PHE A 75 -9.63 5.71 -17.75
C PHE A 75 -10.18 6.99 -18.35
N ARG A 76 -10.50 8.00 -17.53
CA ARG A 76 -10.89 9.31 -18.06
C ARG A 76 -9.82 9.89 -18.99
N GLY A 77 -8.56 9.92 -18.55
CA GLY A 77 -7.45 10.42 -19.37
C GLY A 77 -7.25 9.61 -20.66
N ALA A 78 -7.36 8.28 -20.58
CA ALA A 78 -7.24 7.40 -21.73
C ALA A 78 -8.35 7.60 -22.78
N LEU A 79 -9.60 7.74 -22.31
CA LEU A 79 -10.75 7.97 -23.19
C LEU A 79 -10.67 9.35 -23.86
N ASP A 80 -10.20 10.37 -23.14
CA ASP A 80 -10.11 11.74 -23.65
C ASP A 80 -9.12 11.90 -24.80
N CYS A 81 -8.03 11.13 -24.80
CA CYS A 81 -7.04 11.17 -25.87
C CYS A 81 -7.20 10.04 -26.90
N GLY A 82 -8.25 9.20 -26.78
CA GLY A 82 -8.47 8.07 -27.67
C GLY A 82 -7.36 7.01 -27.61
N ALA A 83 -6.78 6.78 -26.43
CA ALA A 83 -5.71 5.80 -26.25
C ALA A 83 -6.20 4.37 -26.55
N SER A 84 -5.39 3.59 -27.27
CA SER A 84 -5.67 2.18 -27.56
C SER A 84 -5.28 1.23 -26.42
N ALA A 85 -4.49 1.70 -25.46
CA ALA A 85 -4.06 0.94 -24.28
C ALA A 85 -3.62 1.88 -23.14
N ILE A 86 -3.57 1.36 -21.91
CA ILE A 86 -2.90 2.00 -20.79
C ILE A 86 -1.46 1.52 -20.74
N ASN A 87 -0.50 2.37 -21.09
CA ASN A 87 0.93 2.06 -21.04
C ASN A 87 1.58 2.41 -19.68
N GLU A 88 2.87 2.10 -19.51
CA GLU A 88 3.60 2.36 -18.27
C GLU A 88 3.76 3.85 -17.99
N GLU A 89 3.94 4.68 -19.02
CA GLU A 89 4.04 6.13 -18.88
C GLU A 89 2.74 6.73 -18.33
N MET A 90 1.58 6.26 -18.79
CA MET A 90 0.27 6.66 -18.27
C MET A 90 0.09 6.22 -16.80
N LYS A 91 0.53 5.01 -16.43
CA LYS A 91 0.51 4.55 -15.03
C LYS A 91 1.40 5.44 -14.16
N MET A 92 2.60 5.76 -14.61
CA MET A 92 3.51 6.66 -13.90
C MET A 92 2.95 8.08 -13.79
N ALA A 93 2.30 8.59 -14.83
CA ALA A 93 1.62 9.88 -14.79
C ALA A 93 0.46 9.89 -13.77
N ALA A 94 -0.33 8.83 -13.72
CA ALA A 94 -1.40 8.68 -12.74
C ALA A 94 -0.86 8.63 -11.30
N VAL A 95 0.22 7.87 -11.05
CA VAL A 95 0.88 7.83 -9.73
C VAL A 95 1.37 9.21 -9.30
N ARG A 96 2.02 9.96 -10.19
CA ARG A 96 2.50 11.32 -9.91
C ARG A 96 1.38 12.33 -9.68
N ALA A 97 0.22 12.14 -10.31
CA ALA A 97 -0.93 13.01 -10.11
C ALA A 97 -1.67 12.75 -8.79
N ILE A 98 -1.54 11.54 -8.22
CA ILE A 98 -2.13 11.16 -6.93
C ILE A 98 -1.25 11.59 -5.75
N ALA A 99 0.08 11.57 -5.91
CA ALA A 99 1.08 11.82 -4.86
C ALA A 99 1.27 13.32 -4.56
#